data_AF-A0A354YXP4-F1
#
_entry.id   AF-A0A354YXP4-F1
#
_cell.length_a   1.000
_cell.length_b   1.000
_cell.length_c   1.000
_cell.angle_alpha   90.00
_cell.angle_beta   90.00
_cell.angle_gamma   90.00
#
_symmetry.space_group_name_H-M   'P 1'
#
loop_
_entity.id
_entity.type
_entity.pdbx_description
1 polymer ?
#
loop_
_entity_poly.entity_id
_entity_poly.type
_entity_poly.pdbx_seq_one_letter_code
_entity_poly.pdbx_strand_id
1 'polypeptide(L)'
;MDNIDKRYLTAGSLILLVLVFMAGFKYAEFRYRDSAEKLEIIEVNPAEKPEHLEDSLIQVYVCGEVKKPGVYQLKENERVYQAVEMAGPEDKADLRLIDMARPLVDGESIVVPGEGELAVEVAGMQTTSQLRVSSPAPPGGSAKVNINKAPAS
;
A
#
# COMPACT_ATOMS: atom_id res chain seq x y z
N MET A 1 45.96 30.37 -9.96
CA MET A 1 45.65 28.99 -10.40
C MET A 1 46.25 28.08 -9.37
N ASP A 2 45.39 27.62 -8.48
CA ASP A 2 45.73 27.25 -7.12
C ASP A 2 46.65 26.03 -7.04
N ASN A 3 47.71 26.15 -6.23
CA ASN A 3 48.59 25.05 -5.87
C ASN A 3 47.83 24.13 -4.91
N ILE A 4 46.97 23.28 -5.45
CA ILE A 4 46.32 22.23 -4.68
C ILE A 4 47.43 21.28 -4.21
N ASP A 5 47.72 21.30 -2.91
CA ASP A 5 48.76 20.45 -2.34
C ASP A 5 48.45 18.99 -2.67
N LYS A 6 49.46 18.26 -3.14
CA LYS A 6 49.35 16.85 -3.56
C LYS A 6 48.73 15.95 -2.48
N ARG A 7 48.77 16.37 -1.21
CA ARG A 7 48.13 15.73 -0.05
C ARG A 7 46.59 15.75 -0.13
N TYR A 8 46.00 16.87 -0.56
CA TYR A 8 44.55 16.97 -0.77
C TYR A 8 44.11 16.16 -2.00
N LEU A 9 44.95 16.10 -3.03
CA LEU A 9 44.71 15.24 -4.19
C LEU A 9 44.69 13.75 -3.79
N THR A 10 45.63 13.31 -2.94
CA THR A 10 45.63 11.94 -2.42
C THR A 10 44.46 11.66 -1.48
N ALA A 11 44.10 12.61 -0.59
CA ALA A 11 42.97 12.45 0.33
C ALA A 11 41.63 12.40 -0.42
N GLY A 12 41.46 13.24 -1.45
CA GLY A 12 40.26 13.26 -2.29
C GLY A 12 40.07 11.95 -3.07
N SER A 13 41.15 11.38 -3.60
CA SER A 13 41.11 10.08 -4.30
C SER A 13 40.69 8.94 -3.37
N LEU A 14 41.18 8.94 -2.12
CA LEU A 14 40.84 7.91 -1.13
C LEU A 14 39.36 7.99 -0.72
N ILE A 15 38.84 9.21 -0.53
CA ILE A 15 37.42 9.43 -0.23
C ILE A 15 36.54 9.01 -1.41
N LEU A 16 36.94 9.33 -2.64
CA LEU A 16 36.23 8.91 -3.85
C LEU A 16 36.14 7.37 -3.95
N LEU A 17 37.24 6.66 -3.70
CA LEU A 17 37.25 5.20 -3.71
C LEU A 17 36.32 4.59 -2.66
N VAL A 18 36.30 5.14 -1.45
CA VAL A 18 35.39 4.69 -0.38
C VAL A 18 33.94 4.93 -0.77
N LEU A 19 33.61 6.09 -1.36
CA LEU A 19 32.25 6.39 -1.82
C LEU A 19 31.80 5.46 -2.95
N VAL A 20 32.67 5.17 -3.92
CA VAL A 20 32.37 4.22 -5.01
C VAL A 20 32.19 2.81 -4.47
N PHE A 21 33.01 2.40 -3.49
CA PHE A 21 32.87 1.10 -2.85
C PHE A 21 31.58 1.01 -2.02
N MET A 22 31.24 2.04 -1.24
CA MET A 22 29.99 2.08 -0.47
C MET A 22 28.76 2.10 -1.38
N ALA A 23 28.80 2.89 -2.45
CA ALA A 23 27.74 2.95 -3.47
C ALA A 23 27.61 1.59 -4.17
N GLY A 24 28.72 0.95 -4.55
CA GLY A 24 28.73 -0.39 -5.13
C GLY A 24 28.20 -1.46 -4.16
N PHE A 25 28.55 -1.40 -2.88
CA PHE A 25 28.08 -2.32 -1.85
C PHE A 25 26.57 -2.16 -1.60
N LYS A 26 26.07 -0.92 -1.50
CA LYS A 26 24.63 -0.64 -1.38
C LYS A 26 23.86 -0.98 -2.66
N TYR A 27 24.45 -0.76 -3.83
CA TYR A 27 23.85 -1.14 -5.11
C TYR A 27 23.79 -2.66 -5.28
N ALA A 28 24.81 -3.39 -4.82
CA ALA A 28 24.84 -4.84 -4.81
C ALA A 28 23.81 -5.42 -3.82
N GLU A 29 23.68 -4.85 -2.62
CA GLU A 29 22.65 -5.26 -1.65
C GLU A 29 21.23 -5.06 -2.21
N PHE A 30 21.00 -3.98 -2.95
CA PHE A 30 19.72 -3.71 -3.63
C PHE A 30 19.46 -4.68 -4.81
N ARG A 31 20.48 -4.99 -5.62
CA ARG A 31 20.38 -5.96 -6.73
C ARG A 31 20.36 -7.42 -6.30
N TYR A 32 20.79 -7.73 -5.07
CA TYR A 32 20.67 -9.08 -4.51
C TYR A 32 19.21 -9.44 -4.23
N ARG A 33 18.37 -8.45 -3.89
CA ARG A 33 16.92 -8.63 -3.72
C ARG A 33 16.19 -8.96 -5.03
N ASP A 34 16.69 -8.47 -6.16
CA ASP A 34 16.16 -8.77 -7.51
C ASP A 34 16.75 -10.05 -8.14
N SER A 35 17.96 -10.47 -7.75
CA SER A 35 18.70 -11.55 -8.44
C SER A 35 18.56 -12.93 -7.79
N ALA A 36 17.84 -13.04 -6.68
CA ALA A 36 17.44 -14.34 -6.11
C ALA A 36 16.24 -14.97 -6.85
N GLU A 37 15.60 -14.24 -7.77
CA GLU A 37 14.42 -14.70 -8.53
C GLU A 37 14.77 -15.04 -9.99
N LYS A 38 15.94 -15.66 -10.24
CA LYS A 38 16.18 -16.22 -11.58
C LYS A 38 17.20 -17.34 -11.62
N LEU A 39 16.95 -18.44 -10.94
CA LEU A 39 17.50 -19.74 -11.34
C LEU A 39 16.61 -20.86 -10.78
N GLU A 40 15.65 -21.33 -11.58
CA GLU A 40 15.43 -22.77 -11.66
C GLU A 40 14.71 -23.17 -12.96
N ILE A 41 15.44 -23.92 -13.79
CA ILE A 41 14.86 -24.77 -14.83
C ILE A 41 14.53 -26.07 -14.10
N ILE A 42 13.24 -26.34 -13.86
CA ILE A 42 12.82 -27.66 -13.34
C ILE A 42 12.08 -28.40 -14.44
N GLU A 43 12.67 -29.53 -14.80
CA GLU A 43 12.15 -30.61 -15.62
C GLU A 43 10.88 -31.19 -14.96
N VAL A 44 9.78 -31.20 -15.72
CA VAL A 44 8.43 -31.45 -15.20
C VAL A 44 8.24 -32.94 -14.89
N ASN A 45 8.31 -33.32 -13.60
CA ASN A 45 7.85 -34.62 -13.10
C ASN A 45 6.45 -34.47 -12.45
N PRO A 46 5.36 -35.09 -12.96
CA PRO A 46 3.98 -34.79 -12.54
C PRO A 46 3.51 -35.37 -11.20
N ALA A 47 4.37 -35.49 -10.18
CA ALA A 47 4.04 -36.24 -8.95
C ALA A 47 4.34 -35.52 -7.63
N GLU A 48 4.40 -34.18 -7.61
CA GLU A 48 4.48 -33.42 -6.35
C GLU A 48 3.34 -32.42 -6.21
N LYS A 49 2.75 -32.47 -5.01
CA LYS A 49 1.63 -31.71 -4.46
C LYS A 49 1.87 -30.19 -4.61
N PRO A 50 0.83 -29.35 -4.78
CA PRO A 50 1.04 -27.92 -5.02
C PRO A 50 1.48 -27.25 -3.72
N GLU A 51 2.79 -27.16 -3.50
CA GLU A 51 3.39 -26.42 -2.38
C GLU A 51 4.34 -25.34 -2.92
N HIS A 52 3.85 -24.53 -3.85
CA HIS A 52 4.39 -23.20 -4.11
C HIS A 52 3.20 -22.24 -4.15
N LEU A 53 2.82 -21.76 -2.96
CA LEU A 53 2.16 -20.45 -2.87
C LEU A 53 3.28 -19.47 -3.20
N GLU A 54 3.31 -19.04 -4.47
CA GLU A 54 4.19 -18.00 -4.98
C GLU A 54 4.28 -16.87 -3.93
N ASP A 55 5.50 -16.49 -3.55
CA ASP A 55 5.81 -15.39 -2.64
C ASP A 55 5.52 -14.04 -3.35
N SER A 56 4.31 -13.86 -3.89
CA SER A 56 3.91 -12.62 -4.55
C SER A 56 3.99 -11.49 -3.52
N LEU A 57 4.64 -10.39 -3.87
CA LEU A 57 4.68 -9.20 -3.03
C LEU A 57 3.54 -8.26 -3.42
N ILE A 58 2.80 -7.79 -2.42
CA ILE A 58 1.72 -6.82 -2.58
C ILE A 58 2.12 -5.47 -1.97
N GLN A 59 1.52 -4.40 -2.48
CA GLN A 59 1.73 -3.04 -1.98
C GLN A 59 0.46 -2.52 -1.31
N VAL A 60 0.59 -2.07 -0.07
CA VAL A 60 -0.53 -1.52 0.70
C VAL A 60 -0.18 -0.14 1.22
N TYR A 61 -1.12 0.79 1.17
CA TYR A 61 -0.95 2.12 1.71
C TYR A 61 -1.51 2.18 3.13
N VAL A 62 -0.71 2.61 4.10
CA VAL A 62 -1.15 2.77 5.50
C VAL A 62 -1.11 4.25 5.87
N CYS A 63 -2.22 4.76 6.40
CA CYS A 63 -2.36 6.15 6.84
C CYS A 63 -3.29 6.28 8.06
N GLY A 64 -3.45 7.50 8.57
CA GLY A 64 -4.21 7.78 9.79
C GLY A 64 -3.31 7.93 11.01
N GLU A 65 -3.72 7.37 12.14
CA GLU A 65 -3.02 7.47 13.43
C GLU A 65 -1.85 6.48 13.54
N VAL A 66 -0.86 6.66 12.66
CA VAL A 66 0.38 5.89 12.59
C VAL A 66 1.58 6.83 12.56
N LYS A 67 2.70 6.37 13.12
CA LYS A 67 3.96 7.13 13.20
C LYS A 67 4.54 7.43 11.82
N LYS A 68 4.41 6.49 10.89
CA LYS A 68 4.95 6.59 9.54
C LYS A 68 3.87 6.20 8.53
N PRO A 69 3.09 7.16 8.02
CA PRO A 69 2.20 6.89 6.89
C PRO A 69 3.02 6.68 5.61
N GLY A 70 2.59 5.74 4.76
CA GLY A 70 3.34 5.38 3.55
C GLY A 70 2.87 4.10 2.88
N VAL A 71 3.55 3.73 1.79
CA VAL A 71 3.33 2.47 1.08
C VAL A 71 4.29 1.41 1.61
N TYR A 72 3.76 0.25 1.93
CA TYR A 72 4.48 -0.90 2.48
C TYR A 72 4.38 -2.08 1.52
N GLN A 73 5.47 -2.82 1.39
CA GLN A 73 5.55 -4.03 0.57
C GLN A 73 5.56 -5.24 1.51
N LEU A 74 4.53 -6.08 1.40
CA LEU A 74 4.34 -7.29 2.23
C LEU A 74 4.09 -8.49 1.32
N LYS A 75 4.17 -9.72 1.86
CA LYS A 75 3.81 -10.91 1.11
C LYS A 75 2.30 -11.03 0.93
N GLU A 76 1.89 -11.59 -0.18
CA GLU A 76 0.51 -12.00 -0.43
C GLU A 76 0.08 -12.99 0.66
N ASN A 77 -1.13 -12.82 1.19
CA ASN A 77 -1.68 -13.52 2.36
C ASN A 77 -1.15 -13.08 3.74
N GLU A 78 -0.29 -12.07 3.83
CA GLU A 78 -0.12 -11.35 5.10
C GLU A 78 -1.42 -10.66 5.50
N ARG A 79 -1.54 -10.27 6.76
CA ARG A 79 -2.74 -9.69 7.37
C ARG A 79 -2.53 -8.21 7.67
N VAL A 80 -3.64 -7.53 7.93
CA VAL A 80 -3.66 -6.09 8.23
C VAL A 80 -2.76 -5.73 9.41
N TYR A 81 -2.67 -6.58 10.44
CA TYR A 81 -1.84 -6.29 11.61
C TYR A 81 -0.36 -6.12 11.25
N GLN A 82 0.21 -6.90 10.32
CA GLN A 82 1.62 -6.76 9.94
C GLN A 82 1.87 -5.38 9.30
N ALA A 83 0.98 -4.93 8.41
CA ALA A 83 1.10 -3.63 7.77
C ALA A 83 1.00 -2.47 8.78
N VAL A 84 0.09 -2.57 9.75
CA VAL A 84 -0.06 -1.55 10.80
C VAL A 84 1.13 -1.53 11.75
N GLU A 85 1.68 -2.68 12.13
CA GLU A 85 2.92 -2.76 12.93
C GLU A 85 4.12 -2.13 12.22
N MET A 86 4.26 -2.35 10.91
CA MET A 86 5.32 -1.73 10.09
C MET A 86 5.16 -0.19 10.01
N ALA A 87 3.93 0.30 9.95
CA ALA A 87 3.62 1.73 10.02
C ALA A 87 3.84 2.32 11.42
N GLY A 88 3.74 1.46 12.45
CA GLY A 88 3.90 1.78 13.85
C GLY A 88 2.70 2.58 14.35
N PRO A 89 1.68 1.97 14.96
CA PRO A 89 0.52 2.71 15.47
C PRO A 89 0.95 3.72 16.53
N GLU A 90 0.25 4.85 16.58
CA GLU A 90 0.37 5.80 17.70
C GLU A 90 -0.41 5.32 18.93
N ASP A 91 -0.09 5.86 20.11
CA ASP A 91 -0.76 5.47 21.36
C ASP A 91 -2.25 5.82 21.36
N LYS A 92 -2.65 6.82 20.56
CA LYS A 92 -4.03 7.25 20.35
C LYS A 92 -4.73 6.52 19.19
N ALA A 93 -4.15 5.45 18.65
CA ALA A 93 -4.77 4.67 17.58
C ALA A 93 -5.79 3.67 18.14
N ASP A 94 -7.01 3.64 17.61
CA ASP A 94 -8.02 2.64 18.00
C ASP A 94 -8.01 1.44 17.03
N LEU A 95 -7.13 0.48 17.32
CA LEU A 95 -6.99 -0.74 16.54
C LEU A 95 -8.21 -1.68 16.63
N ARG A 96 -9.13 -1.47 17.58
CA ARG A 96 -10.33 -2.32 17.75
C ARG A 96 -11.36 -2.10 16.65
N LEU A 97 -11.25 -0.96 15.96
CA LEU A 97 -12.18 -0.56 14.90
C LEU A 97 -11.78 -1.10 13.52
N ILE A 98 -10.64 -1.78 13.42
CA ILE A 98 -10.14 -2.37 12.18
C ILE A 98 -10.06 -3.89 12.36
N ASP A 99 -10.43 -4.65 11.34
CA ASP A 99 -10.16 -6.09 11.32
C ASP A 99 -8.65 -6.34 11.09
N MET A 100 -7.92 -6.49 12.18
CA MET A 100 -6.49 -6.83 12.18
C MET A 100 -6.19 -8.22 11.60
N ALA A 101 -7.16 -9.13 11.64
CA ALA A 101 -7.00 -10.50 11.18
C ALA A 101 -7.27 -10.66 9.69
N ARG A 102 -7.91 -9.68 9.05
CA ARG A 102 -8.18 -9.69 7.61
C ARG A 102 -6.89 -9.89 6.78
N PRO A 103 -6.91 -10.72 5.73
CA PRO A 103 -5.81 -10.79 4.77
C PRO A 103 -5.70 -9.49 3.96
N LEU A 104 -4.47 -9.14 3.61
CA LEU A 104 -4.16 -7.98 2.80
C LEU A 104 -4.48 -8.22 1.33
N VAL A 105 -4.87 -7.15 0.65
CA VAL A 105 -5.16 -7.13 -0.79
C VAL A 105 -4.21 -6.14 -1.46
N ASP A 106 -3.67 -6.50 -2.61
CA ASP A 106 -2.80 -5.60 -3.37
C ASP A 106 -3.49 -4.28 -3.74
N GLY A 107 -2.77 -3.18 -3.59
CA GLY A 107 -3.23 -1.83 -3.89
C GLY A 107 -4.23 -1.25 -2.88
N GLU A 108 -4.47 -1.92 -1.75
CA GLU A 108 -5.44 -1.42 -0.78
C GLU A 108 -4.90 -0.26 0.09
N SER A 109 -5.82 0.48 0.70
CA SER A 109 -5.51 1.56 1.65
C SER A 109 -6.12 1.26 3.02
N ILE A 110 -5.27 1.22 4.04
CA ILE A 110 -5.61 0.93 5.43
C ILE A 110 -5.55 2.24 6.20
N VAL A 111 -6.70 2.69 6.68
CA VAL A 111 -6.82 3.89 7.51
C VAL A 111 -6.91 3.46 8.96
N VAL A 112 -5.94 3.86 9.77
CA VAL A 112 -5.93 3.64 11.21
C VAL A 112 -6.66 4.79 11.90
N PRO A 113 -7.83 4.56 12.53
CA PRO A 113 -8.60 5.60 13.19
C PRO A 113 -7.98 5.97 14.54
N GLY A 114 -8.21 7.21 14.97
CA GLY A 114 -7.87 7.65 16.32
C GLY A 114 -8.90 7.24 17.38
N GLU A 115 -8.51 7.33 18.64
CA GLU A 115 -9.40 7.16 19.79
C GLU A 115 -10.58 8.13 19.69
N GLY A 116 -11.79 7.58 19.55
CA GLY A 116 -13.03 8.35 19.46
C GLY A 116 -13.48 8.70 18.03
N GLU A 117 -12.73 8.32 17.00
CA GLU A 117 -13.16 8.38 15.60
C GLU A 117 -13.78 7.04 15.17
N LEU A 118 -14.82 7.08 14.34
CA LEU A 118 -15.40 5.86 13.76
C LEU A 118 -14.50 5.39 12.61
N ALA A 119 -14.20 4.09 12.54
CA ALA A 119 -13.49 3.54 11.38
C ALA A 119 -14.29 3.80 10.10
N VAL A 120 -13.71 4.60 9.20
CA VAL A 120 -14.22 4.76 7.85
C VAL A 120 -13.53 3.71 6.99
N GLU A 121 -14.20 2.58 6.81
CA GLU A 121 -13.76 1.56 5.86
C GLU A 121 -13.97 2.11 4.44
N VAL A 122 -12.90 2.60 3.81
CA VAL A 122 -12.94 3.04 2.41
C VAL A 122 -12.73 1.82 1.49
N ALA A 123 -13.56 0.79 1.66
CA ALA A 123 -13.64 -0.29 0.70
C ALA A 123 -14.34 0.23 -0.57
N GLY A 124 -13.53 0.60 -1.57
CA GLY A 124 -13.96 0.83 -2.96
C GLY A 124 -15.21 1.71 -3.12
N MET A 125 -15.02 3.03 -3.23
CA MET A 125 -16.07 3.96 -3.61
C MET A 125 -16.54 3.71 -5.06
N GLN A 126 -17.35 2.66 -5.27
CA GLN A 126 -18.38 2.63 -6.30
C GLN A 126 -19.69 3.10 -5.67
N THR A 127 -19.71 4.33 -5.18
CA THR A 127 -20.98 5.01 -4.87
C THR A 127 -21.26 6.00 -5.97
N THR A 128 -22.15 5.56 -6.86
CA THR A 128 -22.99 6.35 -7.76
C THR A 128 -23.17 7.80 -7.29
N SER A 129 -22.49 8.72 -7.98
CA SER A 129 -22.80 10.14 -7.90
C SER A 129 -24.15 10.39 -8.57
N GLN A 130 -25.23 10.30 -7.78
CA GLN A 130 -26.48 11.00 -8.06
C GLN A 130 -27.08 11.51 -6.75
N LEU A 131 -26.35 12.37 -6.05
CA LEU A 131 -26.90 13.20 -4.99
C LEU A 131 -27.71 14.32 -5.67
N ARG A 132 -29.00 14.07 -5.88
CA ARG A 132 -29.94 15.04 -6.44
C ARG A 132 -30.28 16.06 -5.35
N VAL A 133 -29.55 17.17 -5.31
CA VAL A 133 -29.91 18.33 -4.48
C VAL A 133 -31.14 18.98 -5.10
N SER A 134 -32.33 18.58 -4.64
CA SER A 134 -33.57 19.29 -4.97
C SER A 134 -33.74 20.43 -3.96
N SER A 135 -33.55 21.66 -4.42
CA SER A 135 -33.82 22.88 -3.66
C SER A 135 -35.31 22.94 -3.24
N PRO A 136 -35.64 23.53 -2.08
CA PRO A 136 -37.03 23.67 -1.66
C PRO A 136 -37.71 24.79 -2.46
N ALA A 137 -38.78 24.46 -3.18
CA ALA A 137 -39.67 25.41 -3.85
C ALA A 137 -41.10 25.28 -3.26
N PRO A 138 -41.90 26.37 -3.27
CA PRO A 138 -43.02 26.62 -2.34
C PRO A 138 -44.28 25.75 -2.59
N PRO A 139 -45.24 25.71 -1.64
CA PRO A 139 -46.33 24.74 -1.68
C PRO A 139 -47.42 25.18 -2.66
N GLY A 140 -47.70 24.34 -3.65
CA GLY A 140 -48.83 24.54 -4.54
C GLY A 140 -48.99 23.46 -5.60
N GLY A 141 -49.94 22.54 -5.38
CA GLY A 141 -50.66 21.86 -6.46
C GLY A 141 -50.08 20.56 -7.01
N SER A 142 -50.72 19.45 -6.64
CA SER A 142 -51.16 18.37 -7.53
C SER A 142 -50.13 17.69 -8.45
N ALA A 143 -49.71 16.47 -8.09
CA ALA A 143 -50.04 15.24 -8.83
C ALA A 143 -49.15 14.08 -8.38
N LYS A 144 -49.78 13.04 -7.83
CA LYS A 144 -49.18 11.70 -7.65
C LYS A 144 -49.00 11.07 -9.02
N VAL A 145 -47.77 10.99 -9.53
CA VAL A 145 -47.44 10.20 -10.72
C VAL A 145 -46.82 8.89 -10.26
N ASN A 146 -47.63 7.83 -10.20
CA ASN A 146 -47.16 6.46 -9.98
C ASN A 146 -46.82 5.82 -11.32
N ILE A 147 -45.53 5.75 -11.62
CA ILE A 147 -44.91 5.09 -12.76
C ILE A 147 -44.69 3.61 -12.40
N ASN A 148 -45.75 2.80 -12.49
CA ASN A 148 -45.69 1.33 -12.51
C ASN A 148 -47.01 0.75 -13.07
N LYS A 149 -47.42 1.21 -14.25
CA LYS A 149 -48.55 0.65 -14.99
C LYS A 149 -48.07 0.18 -16.35
N ALA A 150 -47.41 -0.98 -16.38
CA ALA A 150 -47.17 -1.71 -17.62
C ALA A 150 -48.46 -2.46 -18.03
N PRO A 151 -48.99 -2.29 -19.25
CA PRO A 151 -49.99 -3.18 -19.82
C PRO A 151 -49.31 -4.48 -20.26
N ALA A 152 -49.79 -5.62 -19.73
CA ALA A 152 -49.48 -6.94 -20.27
C ALA A 152 -50.36 -7.16 -21.52
N SER A 153 -49.74 -7.58 -22.62
CA SER A 153 -50.39 -8.12 -23.81
C SER A 153 -50.37 -9.64 -23.78
#